data_AF-A0AB39TK16-F1
#
_entry.id   AF-A0AB39TK16-F1
#
_cell.length_a   1.000
_cell.length_b   1.000
_cell.length_c   1.000
_cell.angle_alpha   90.00
_cell.angle_beta   90.00
_cell.angle_gamma   90.00
#
_symmetry.space_group_name_H-M   'P 1'
#
loop_
_entity.id
_entity.type
_entity.pdbx_description
1 polymer ?
#
loop_
_entity_poly.entity_id
_entity_poly.type
_entity_poly.pdbx_seq_one_letter_code
_entity_poly.pdbx_strand_id
1 'polypeptide(L)'
;MGDAEAGAAGAGVTCPSSLCAPGHLLLGIVRPDGTVAALRRPLTVDAEFAARAAAPGLRPPEARFRFAGPCVGAACGQWVAERCSIGDALAGAAQEAGADGRGGPLPPCAVRPTCRWWRQGGPAVCHVCDRVVHTTSQEPGEASPG
;
A
#
# COMPACT_ATOMS: atom_id res chain seq x y z
N MET A 1 5.46 10.36 32.44
CA MET A 1 5.22 8.91 32.45
C MET A 1 3.92 8.67 31.71
N GLY A 2 4.03 8.12 30.50
CA GLY A 2 2.93 8.03 29.54
C GLY A 2 3.52 7.75 28.17
N ASP A 3 4.16 6.58 28.05
CA ASP A 3 4.62 6.04 26.78
C ASP A 3 3.41 5.91 25.84
N ALA A 4 3.45 6.70 24.77
CA ALA A 4 2.58 6.52 23.62
C ALA A 4 3.04 5.22 22.93
N GLU A 5 2.46 4.11 23.37
CA GLU A 5 2.67 2.78 22.81
C GLU A 5 2.44 2.83 21.29
N ALA A 6 3.55 2.81 20.56
CA ALA A 6 3.58 2.60 19.12
C ALA A 6 2.87 1.27 18.85
N GLY A 7 1.61 1.35 18.40
CA GLY A 7 0.76 0.22 18.08
C GLY A 7 1.53 -0.80 17.24
N ALA A 8 1.95 -1.88 17.91
CA ALA A 8 2.77 -2.90 17.34
C ALA A 8 2.00 -3.61 16.23
N ALA A 9 2.40 -3.37 14.99
CA ALA A 9 2.30 -4.40 13.97
C ALA A 9 3.10 -5.60 14.51
N GLY A 10 2.40 -6.60 15.06
CA GLY A 10 3.00 -7.85 15.54
C GLY A 10 3.91 -8.47 14.48
N ALA A 11 4.83 -9.34 14.92
CA ALA A 11 5.96 -9.94 14.20
C ALA A 11 5.64 -10.78 12.93
N GLY A 12 4.67 -10.36 12.11
CA GLY A 12 4.23 -10.97 10.87
C GLY A 12 4.56 -10.11 9.66
N VAL A 13 4.28 -10.67 8.48
CA VAL A 13 4.47 -9.97 7.20
C VAL A 13 3.37 -8.92 7.03
N THR A 14 3.75 -7.71 6.64
CA THR A 14 2.85 -6.58 6.39
C THR A 14 2.48 -6.50 4.90
N CYS A 15 1.19 -6.38 4.60
CA CYS A 15 0.72 -5.98 3.28
C CYS A 15 0.82 -4.44 3.17
N PRO A 16 1.56 -3.88 2.19
CA PRO A 16 1.66 -2.43 2.02
C PRO A 16 0.42 -1.82 1.34
N SER A 17 -0.57 -2.65 0.97
CA SER A 17 -1.75 -2.31 0.19
C SER A 17 -3.02 -2.82 0.86
N SER A 18 -3.12 -2.63 2.18
CA SER A 18 -4.26 -3.11 2.96
C SER A 18 -5.43 -2.11 2.90
N LEU A 19 -6.58 -2.52 3.44
CA LEU A 19 -7.76 -1.67 3.59
C LEU A 19 -7.60 -0.69 4.77
N CYS A 20 -8.45 0.33 4.81
CA CYS A 20 -8.62 1.19 5.97
C CYS A 20 -9.30 0.42 7.11
N ALA A 21 -8.57 0.15 8.18
CA ALA A 21 -9.11 -0.52 9.36
C ALA A 21 -8.37 -0.07 10.63
N PRO A 22 -9.03 -0.08 11.81
CA PRO A 22 -8.37 0.19 13.08
C PRO A 22 -7.16 -0.72 13.31
N GLY A 23 -6.05 -0.15 13.77
CA GLY A 23 -4.77 -0.85 13.98
C GLY A 23 -3.91 -0.97 12.71
N HIS A 24 -4.40 -0.54 11.54
CA HIS A 24 -3.56 -0.42 10.34
C HIS A 24 -2.73 0.86 10.37
N LEU A 25 -1.77 0.98 9.46
CA LEU A 25 -0.91 2.14 9.31
C LEU A 25 -1.32 2.92 8.06
N LEU A 26 -1.52 4.22 8.19
CA LEU A 26 -1.56 5.16 7.08
C LEU A 26 -0.12 5.45 6.64
N LEU A 27 0.23 5.03 5.43
CA LEU A 27 1.56 5.18 4.83
C LEU A 27 1.69 6.41 3.95
N GLY A 28 0.61 6.88 3.34
CA GLY A 28 0.70 7.91 2.31
C GLY A 28 -0.64 8.38 1.79
N ILE A 29 -0.59 9.44 0.99
CA ILE A 29 -1.74 10.07 0.35
C ILE A 29 -1.66 9.80 -1.15
N VAL A 30 -2.77 9.35 -1.74
CA VAL A 30 -2.89 9.17 -3.19
C VAL A 30 -3.04 10.55 -3.83
N ARG A 31 -2.16 10.87 -4.76
CA ARG A 31 -2.13 12.11 -5.53
C ARG A 31 -3.03 11.99 -6.76
N PRO A 32 -3.49 13.12 -7.34
CA PRO A 32 -4.28 13.13 -8.57
C PRO A 32 -3.59 12.48 -9.77
N ASP A 33 -2.26 12.45 -9.79
CA ASP A 33 -1.44 11.82 -10.84
C ASP A 33 -1.36 10.28 -10.74
N GLY A 34 -2.09 9.66 -9.80
CA GLY A 34 -2.11 8.22 -9.60
C GLY A 34 -0.90 7.67 -8.84
N THR A 35 -0.11 8.53 -8.19
CA THR A 35 1.02 8.11 -7.34
C THR A 35 0.76 8.36 -5.86
N VAL A 36 1.57 7.76 -4.99
CA VAL A 36 1.45 7.88 -3.54
C VAL A 36 2.55 8.78 -2.98
N ALA A 37 2.15 9.88 -2.34
CA ALA A 37 3.05 10.67 -1.51
C ALA A 37 3.20 9.99 -0.13
N ALA A 38 4.37 9.43 0.15
CA ALA A 38 4.64 8.76 1.42
C ALA A 38 4.72 9.77 2.59
N LEU A 39 4.13 9.39 3.72
CA LEU A 39 4.31 10.11 4.98
C LEU A 39 5.71 9.85 5.54
N ARG A 40 6.34 10.88 6.12
CA ARG A 40 7.63 10.73 6.79
C ARG A 40 7.55 9.79 8.01
N ARG A 41 6.42 9.83 8.72
CA ARG A 41 6.10 8.93 9.83
C ARG A 41 4.71 8.34 9.56
N PRO A 42 4.54 7.02 9.61
CA PRO A 42 3.22 6.42 9.45
C PRO A 42 2.34 6.83 10.64
N LEU A 43 1.04 6.93 10.40
CA LEU A 43 0.05 7.18 11.46
C LEU A 43 -0.76 5.91 11.70
N THR A 44 -1.00 5.56 12.95
CA THR A 44 -1.93 4.47 13.27
C THR A 44 -3.34 4.92 12.93
N VAL A 45 -4.05 4.09 12.18
CA VAL A 45 -5.48 4.26 11.90
C VAL A 45 -6.24 3.81 13.15
N ASP A 46 -6.97 4.71 13.77
CA ASP A 46 -7.91 4.39 14.83
C ASP A 46 -9.35 4.28 14.28
N ALA A 47 -10.29 3.96 15.17
CA ALA A 47 -11.70 3.82 14.81
C ALA A 47 -12.32 5.14 14.34
N GLU A 48 -11.90 6.29 14.90
CA GLU A 48 -12.41 7.60 14.50
C GLU A 48 -11.97 7.94 13.07
N PHE A 49 -10.68 7.78 12.77
CA PHE A 49 -10.14 7.96 11.44
C PHE A 49 -10.85 7.06 10.44
N ALA A 50 -10.98 5.77 10.74
CA ALA A 50 -11.62 4.81 9.84
C ALA A 50 -13.07 5.21 9.54
N ALA A 51 -13.84 5.59 10.56
CA ALA A 51 -15.23 6.03 10.41
C ALA A 51 -15.33 7.33 9.58
N ARG A 52 -14.47 8.31 9.85
CA ARG A 52 -14.46 9.59 9.12
C ARG A 52 -13.99 9.41 7.68
N ALA A 53 -13.02 8.54 7.44
CA ALA A 53 -12.57 8.20 6.11
C ALA A 53 -13.69 7.49 5.32
N ALA A 54 -14.47 6.62 5.94
CA ALA A 54 -15.58 5.93 5.29
C ALA A 54 -16.89 6.73 5.21
N ALA A 55 -16.89 8.02 5.58
CA ALA A 55 -18.10 8.82 5.62
C ALA A 55 -18.82 8.90 4.26
N PRO A 56 -20.16 8.87 4.22
CA PRO A 56 -20.93 8.96 2.98
C PRO A 56 -20.58 10.20 2.16
N GLY A 57 -20.61 10.06 0.82
CA GLY A 57 -20.29 11.15 -0.11
C GLY A 57 -18.78 11.37 -0.35
N LEU A 58 -17.90 10.64 0.33
CA LEU A 58 -16.47 10.63 0.05
C LEU A 58 -16.09 9.45 -0.85
N ARG A 59 -15.02 9.64 -1.65
CA ARG A 59 -14.37 8.51 -2.34
C ARG A 59 -13.88 7.47 -1.32
N PRO A 60 -13.79 6.17 -1.68
CA PRO A 60 -13.25 5.14 -0.80
C PRO A 60 -11.89 5.57 -0.19
N PRO A 61 -11.62 5.22 1.08
CA PRO A 61 -10.34 5.53 1.72
C PRO A 61 -9.13 5.11 0.89
N GLU A 62 -9.20 3.94 0.26
CA GLU A 62 -8.15 3.32 -0.56
C GLU A 62 -7.89 4.07 -1.88
N ALA A 63 -8.83 4.91 -2.31
CA ALA A 63 -8.66 5.81 -3.45
C ALA A 63 -8.03 7.16 -3.06
N ARG A 64 -7.84 7.41 -1.76
CA ARG A 64 -7.29 8.67 -1.21
C ARG A 64 -6.02 8.44 -0.39
N PHE A 65 -5.85 7.25 0.15
CA PHE A 65 -4.82 6.92 1.12
C PHE A 65 -4.23 5.54 0.85
N ARG A 66 -2.96 5.39 1.24
CA ARG A 66 -2.23 4.13 1.21
C ARG A 66 -2.17 3.57 2.62
N PHE A 67 -2.71 2.38 2.83
CA PHE A 67 -2.67 1.71 4.13
C PHE A 67 -1.80 0.47 4.13
N ALA A 68 -1.26 0.13 5.29
CA ALA A 68 -0.58 -1.12 5.55
C ALA A 68 -1.17 -1.84 6.75
N GLY A 69 -1.28 -3.15 6.66
CA GLY A 69 -1.83 -4.01 7.71
C GLY A 69 -1.32 -5.44 7.59
N PRO A 70 -1.80 -6.38 8.41
CA PRO A 70 -1.38 -7.77 8.35
C PRO A 70 -1.57 -8.38 6.95
N CYS A 71 -0.57 -9.11 6.45
CA CYS A 71 -0.69 -9.86 5.21
C CYS A 71 -1.44 -11.16 5.47
N VAL A 72 -2.63 -11.31 4.88
CA VAL A 72 -3.51 -12.48 5.09
C VAL A 72 -3.16 -13.70 4.20
N GLY A 73 -2.09 -13.62 3.40
CA GLY A 73 -1.59 -14.73 2.60
C GLY A 73 -2.66 -15.33 1.68
N ALA A 74 -2.90 -16.63 1.80
CA ALA A 74 -3.84 -17.40 0.98
C ALA A 74 -5.30 -16.91 1.03
N ALA A 75 -5.68 -16.14 2.04
CA ALA A 75 -7.01 -15.52 2.10
C ALA A 75 -7.12 -14.23 1.25
N CYS A 76 -6.03 -13.77 0.64
CA CYS A 76 -6.01 -12.59 -0.22
C CYS A 76 -6.32 -12.97 -1.67
N GLY A 77 -7.22 -12.25 -2.34
CA GLY A 77 -7.52 -12.46 -3.77
C GLY A 77 -6.32 -12.21 -4.72
N GLN A 78 -5.24 -11.60 -4.22
CA GLN A 78 -3.98 -11.39 -4.96
C GLN A 78 -2.93 -12.46 -4.64
N TRP A 79 -3.32 -13.53 -3.95
CA TRP A 79 -2.41 -14.61 -3.59
C TRP A 79 -2.45 -15.70 -4.66
N VAL A 80 -1.33 -15.87 -5.37
CA VAL A 80 -1.18 -16.82 -6.47
C VAL A 80 0.14 -17.55 -6.29
N ALA A 81 0.12 -18.89 -6.41
CA ALA A 81 1.31 -19.73 -6.29
C ALA A 81 2.17 -19.41 -5.04
N GLU A 82 1.52 -19.32 -3.87
CA GLU A 82 2.18 -19.03 -2.57
C GLU A 82 2.88 -17.67 -2.48
N ARG A 83 2.52 -16.73 -3.35
CA ARG A 83 3.11 -15.40 -3.44
C ARG A 83 2.03 -14.34 -3.69
N CYS A 84 2.37 -13.08 -3.43
CA CYS A 84 1.54 -11.95 -3.82
C CYS A 84 1.79 -11.61 -5.30
N SER A 85 0.79 -11.78 -6.15
CA SER A 85 0.85 -11.49 -7.59
C SER A 85 1.27 -10.05 -7.88
N ILE A 86 0.79 -9.08 -7.09
CA ILE A 86 1.17 -7.66 -7.24
C ILE A 86 2.66 -7.46 -6.98
N GLY A 87 3.19 -8.10 -5.92
CA GLY A 87 4.62 -8.01 -5.61
C GLY A 87 5.49 -8.56 -6.74
N ASP A 88 5.05 -9.64 -7.37
CA ASP A 88 5.75 -10.26 -8.50
C ASP A 88 5.61 -9.42 -9.79
N ALA A 89 4.43 -8.85 -10.04
CA ALA A 89 4.20 -7.95 -11.17
C ALA A 89 5.10 -6.70 -11.10
N LEU A 90 5.26 -6.12 -9.91
CA LEU A 90 6.17 -4.98 -9.69
C LEU A 90 7.63 -5.36 -9.91
N ALA A 91 8.02 -6.57 -9.48
CA ALA A 91 9.38 -7.05 -9.69
C ALA A 91 9.64 -7.21 -11.19
N GLY A 92 8.73 -7.85 -11.93
CA GLY A 92 8.81 -8.01 -13.39
C GLY A 92 8.89 -6.66 -14.12
N ALA A 93 7.98 -5.74 -13.84
CA ALA A 93 7.96 -4.40 -14.46
C ALA A 93 9.27 -3.62 -14.20
N ALA A 94 9.87 -3.78 -13.02
CA ALA A 94 11.16 -3.15 -12.72
C ALA A 94 12.33 -3.78 -13.51
N GLN A 95 12.30 -5.09 -13.76
CA GLN A 95 13.29 -5.75 -14.64
C GLN A 95 13.14 -5.24 -16.08
N GLU A 96 11.92 -5.21 -16.61
CA GLU A 96 11.64 -4.77 -17.99
C GLU A 96 12.06 -3.32 -18.22
N ALA A 97 11.89 -2.47 -17.22
CA ALA A 97 12.34 -1.08 -17.26
C ALA A 97 13.86 -0.90 -17.06
N GLY A 98 14.63 -1.98 -16.83
CA GLY A 98 16.07 -1.91 -16.54
C GLY A 98 16.40 -1.12 -15.27
N ALA A 99 15.45 -1.11 -14.32
CA ALA A 99 15.47 -0.38 -13.05
C ALA A 99 15.82 -1.28 -11.84
N ASP A 100 16.14 -2.54 -12.12
CA ASP A 100 16.54 -3.60 -11.20
C ASP A 100 17.87 -3.33 -10.45
N GLY A 101 18.72 -2.45 -10.99
CA GLY A 101 20.00 -2.06 -10.37
C GLY A 101 20.38 -0.58 -10.51
N ARG A 102 19.48 0.30 -10.99
CA ARG A 102 19.78 1.71 -11.34
C ARG A 102 18.89 2.73 -10.65
N GLY A 103 18.52 2.49 -9.39
CA GLY A 103 17.73 3.45 -8.62
C GLY A 103 18.60 4.20 -7.63
N GLY A 104 18.44 5.53 -7.56
CA GLY A 104 19.00 6.34 -6.48
C GLY A 104 18.51 5.91 -5.08
N PRO A 105 18.65 6.73 -4.04
CA PRO A 105 18.22 6.35 -2.70
C PRO A 105 16.75 5.88 -2.67
N LEU A 106 16.48 4.75 -2.00
CA LEU A 106 15.13 4.22 -1.84
C LEU A 106 14.25 5.22 -1.07
N PRO A 107 12.98 5.42 -1.49
CA PRO A 107 12.07 6.30 -0.77
C PRO A 107 11.83 5.77 0.66
N PRO A 108 11.70 6.64 1.68
CA PRO A 108 11.44 6.19 3.04
C PRO A 108 10.14 5.39 3.11
N CYS A 109 10.19 4.23 3.77
CA CYS A 109 9.04 3.33 3.89
C CYS A 109 9.08 2.63 5.25
N ALA A 110 8.13 2.96 6.11
CA ALA A 110 8.12 2.49 7.49
C ALA A 110 7.89 0.98 7.65
N VAL A 111 7.25 0.35 6.65
CA VAL A 111 6.95 -1.09 6.68
C VAL A 111 7.97 -1.92 5.91
N ARG A 112 9.03 -1.33 5.34
CA ARG A 112 10.01 -2.05 4.52
C ARG A 112 10.56 -3.32 5.19
N PRO A 113 10.94 -3.33 6.49
CA PRO A 113 11.48 -4.53 7.14
C PRO A 113 10.51 -5.73 7.18
N THR A 114 9.19 -5.47 7.15
CA THR A 114 8.14 -6.49 7.25
C THR A 114 7.30 -6.63 5.97
N CYS A 115 7.53 -5.80 4.96
CA CYS A 115 6.69 -5.68 3.76
C CYS A 115 6.75 -6.94 2.88
N ARG A 116 5.57 -7.47 2.51
CA ARG A 116 5.42 -8.60 1.59
C ARG A 116 6.09 -8.36 0.23
N TRP A 117 5.88 -7.18 -0.35
CA TRP A 117 6.40 -6.85 -1.68
C TRP A 117 7.93 -6.69 -1.67
N TRP A 118 8.49 -6.09 -0.61
CA TRP A 118 9.94 -6.04 -0.40
C TRP A 118 10.54 -7.44 -0.26
N ARG A 119 9.91 -8.34 0.51
CA ARG A 119 10.38 -9.72 0.66
C ARG A 119 10.38 -10.51 -0.66
N GLN A 120 9.58 -10.11 -1.65
CA GLN A 120 9.48 -10.79 -2.94
C GLN A 120 10.44 -10.25 -4.01
N GLY A 121 10.59 -8.92 -4.12
CA GLY A 121 11.36 -8.29 -5.19
C GLY A 121 12.28 -7.15 -4.75
N GLY A 122 12.49 -6.99 -3.44
CA GLY A 122 13.53 -6.14 -2.87
C GLY A 122 13.50 -4.68 -3.33
N PRO A 123 14.67 -4.05 -3.55
CA PRO A 123 14.79 -2.67 -4.00
C PRO A 123 14.02 -2.35 -5.28
N ALA A 124 14.05 -3.24 -6.26
CA ALA A 124 13.41 -3.06 -7.56
C ALA A 124 11.91 -2.74 -7.41
N VAL A 125 11.22 -3.50 -6.56
CA VAL A 125 9.81 -3.27 -6.23
C VAL A 125 9.61 -1.96 -5.46
N CYS A 126 10.50 -1.62 -4.54
CA CYS A 126 10.37 -0.39 -3.75
C CYS A 126 10.53 0.88 -4.60
N HIS A 127 11.29 0.86 -5.70
CA HIS A 127 11.43 2.00 -6.60
C HIS A 127 10.14 2.37 -7.35
N VAL A 128 9.23 1.41 -7.52
CA VAL A 128 7.96 1.60 -8.26
C VAL A 128 6.73 1.47 -7.37
N CYS A 129 6.91 1.22 -6.08
CA CYS A 129 5.82 0.94 -5.14
C CYS A 129 4.85 2.12 -4.95
N ASP A 130 5.31 3.35 -5.16
CA ASP A 130 4.49 4.56 -5.08
C ASP A 130 3.52 4.71 -6.27
N ARG A 131 3.70 3.94 -7.35
CA ARG A 131 2.81 3.91 -8.51
C ARG A 131 1.61 2.97 -8.34
N VAL A 132 1.50 2.29 -7.18
CA VAL A 132 0.39 1.37 -6.92
C VAL A 132 -0.65 2.02 -6.02
N VAL A 133 -1.84 2.20 -6.58
CA VAL A 133 -3.02 2.64 -5.86
C VAL A 133 -4.00 1.47 -5.76
N HIS A 134 -4.54 1.23 -4.56
CA HIS A 134 -5.43 0.08 -4.31
C HIS A 134 -6.76 0.22 -5.06
N THR A 135 -7.30 1.44 -5.15
CA THR A 135 -8.52 1.74 -5.88
C THR A 135 -8.27 2.96 -6.76
N THR A 136 -8.30 2.77 -8.09
CA THR A 136 -8.26 3.89 -9.01
C THR A 136 -9.59 4.64 -8.93
N SER A 137 -9.54 5.96 -8.81
CA SER A 137 -10.73 6.80 -8.98
C SER A 137 -11.05 6.85 -10.47
N GLN A 138 -11.67 5.80 -11.00
CA GLN A 138 -12.43 5.90 -12.24
C GLN A 138 -13.89 6.07 -11.81
N GLU A 139 -14.49 7.20 -12.16
CA GLU A 139 -15.92 7.47 -11.96
C GLU A 139 -16.76 6.36 -12.63
N PRO A 140 -17.90 5.92 -12.06
CA PRO A 140 -18.84 5.07 -12.78
C PRO A 140 -19.63 5.92 -13.79
N GLY A 141 -19.28 5.84 -15.08
CA GLY A 141 -20.08 6.44 -16.15
C GLY A 141 -19.31 6.83 -17.41
N GLU A 142 -19.01 5.85 -18.27
CA GLU A 142 -19.06 6.08 -19.72
C GLU A 142 -19.41 4.73 -20.36
N ALA A 143 -20.65 4.64 -20.84
CA ALA A 143 -21.12 3.52 -21.63
C ALA A 143 -20.28 3.43 -22.91
N SER A 144 -19.80 2.24 -23.26
CA SER A 144 -19.31 1.98 -24.60
C SER A 144 -20.53 1.87 -25.53
N PRO A 145 -20.74 2.76 -26.52
CA PRO A 145 -21.64 2.45 -27.61
C PRO A 145 -20.95 1.41 -28.51
N GLY A 146 -21.71 0.38 -28.89
CA GLY A 146 -21.42 -0.44 -30.06
C GLY A 146 -21.97 0.20 -31.33
#